data_AF-A0A4D6KNP7-F1
#
_entry.id   AF-A0A4D6KNP7-F1
#
_cell.length_a   1.000
_cell.length_b   1.000
_cell.length_c   1.000
_cell.angle_alpha   90.00
_cell.angle_beta   90.00
_cell.angle_gamma   90.00
#
_symmetry.space_group_name_H-M   'P 1'
#
loop_
_entity.id
_entity.type
_entity.pdbx_description
1 polymer ?
#
loop_
_entity_poly.entity_id
_entity_poly.type
_entity_poly.pdbx_seq_one_letter_code
_entity_poly.pdbx_strand_id
1 'polypeptide(L)'
;MSSIGNTIFLFLTFLVASIVPTISQSCNSYRFSNNINYAACEDLSVLESSLHWNYHPASGVVDVAFNKANAKDSSWVAWTINPTSKGMLGSQSFVAVHKSNATIKAYTSITSYATMLEEGDLSFSVYSLSASYTNGRIIIFASFQLPSNKTVMNHASQEGLVSDDDTLMPHSFSSSNLQSHGTIDFISGKVSKPNGDVNSRATLGNVRNNLNPHGIMMPIGVMVGRYLKVFDGLGDTWFHLHRPCQSLAFFIAIVGFGSGLYIGNHYGVHHAPLRCVGITLMCLASAQICVSVFSGLNKDHKYKTFWNILRYIVGYTTIALTIWNVLKGFEILNVDNVWKNSYLGIIISLGAIIVVLEVITWIWICDEETTTDS
;
A
#
# COMPACT_ATOMS: atom_id res chain seq x y z
N MET A 1 9.44 -9.33 39.38
CA MET A 1 8.26 -8.48 39.08
C MET A 1 8.52 -7.49 37.93
N SER A 2 9.52 -6.60 37.97
CA SER A 2 9.82 -5.68 36.83
C SER A 2 10.35 -6.37 35.55
N SER A 3 10.98 -7.54 35.69
CA SER A 3 11.61 -8.26 34.59
C SER A 3 10.60 -8.80 33.56
N ILE A 4 9.46 -9.33 33.99
CA ILE A 4 8.46 -9.93 33.07
C ILE A 4 7.77 -8.84 32.23
N GLY A 5 7.38 -7.72 32.87
CA GLY A 5 6.81 -6.56 32.17
C GLY A 5 7.77 -5.95 31.15
N ASN A 6 9.07 -5.81 31.50
CA ASN A 6 10.10 -5.37 30.56
C ASN A 6 10.30 -6.34 29.40
N THR A 7 10.18 -7.66 29.64
CA THR A 7 10.37 -8.67 28.60
C THR A 7 9.22 -8.66 27.60
N ILE A 8 7.98 -8.49 28.06
CA ILE A 8 6.80 -8.35 27.18
C ILE A 8 6.88 -7.05 26.37
N PHE A 9 7.30 -5.94 26.99
CA PHE A 9 7.48 -4.66 26.31
C PHE A 9 8.58 -4.73 25.23
N LEU A 10 9.72 -5.37 25.54
CA LEU A 10 10.81 -5.60 24.58
C LEU A 10 10.40 -6.55 23.44
N PHE A 11 9.56 -7.54 23.72
CA PHE A 11 9.04 -8.45 22.70
C PHE A 11 8.08 -7.73 21.73
N LEU A 12 7.22 -6.85 22.27
CA LEU A 12 6.32 -6.00 21.47
C LEU A 12 7.09 -4.99 20.60
N THR A 13 8.18 -4.40 21.10
CA THR A 13 9.01 -3.48 20.30
C THR A 13 9.84 -4.20 19.24
N PHE A 14 10.32 -5.41 19.51
CA PHE A 14 11.01 -6.27 18.54
C PHE A 14 10.10 -6.73 17.38
N LEU A 15 8.81 -6.96 17.66
CA LEU A 15 7.80 -7.30 16.65
C LEU A 15 7.51 -6.14 15.67
N VAL A 16 7.65 -4.89 16.12
CA VAL A 16 7.53 -3.70 15.26
C VAL A 16 8.77 -3.51 14.40
N ALA A 17 9.95 -3.90 14.89
CA ALA A 17 11.23 -3.75 14.20
C ALA A 17 11.51 -4.83 13.13
N SER A 18 10.81 -5.98 13.17
CA SER A 18 11.06 -7.13 12.28
C SER A 18 10.38 -7.03 10.91
N ILE A 19 9.65 -5.94 10.62
CA ILE A 19 9.13 -5.65 9.28
C ILE A 19 10.19 -4.86 8.51
N VAL A 20 11.24 -5.53 8.05
CA VAL A 20 12.23 -4.95 7.13
C VAL A 20 11.72 -5.15 5.70
N PRO A 21 11.34 -4.08 4.96
CA PRO A 21 11.06 -4.23 3.54
C PRO A 21 12.35 -4.52 2.78
N THR A 22 12.27 -5.41 1.78
CA THR A 22 13.31 -5.63 0.78
C THR A 22 13.64 -4.30 0.10
N ILE A 23 14.88 -3.84 0.24
CA ILE A 23 15.31 -2.56 -0.31
C ILE A 23 15.50 -2.74 -1.83
N SER A 24 14.71 -2.02 -2.63
CA SER A 24 14.97 -1.90 -4.07
C SER A 24 16.32 -1.21 -4.29
N GLN A 25 17.12 -1.76 -5.19
CA GLN A 25 18.40 -1.20 -5.62
C GLN A 25 18.18 0.13 -6.36
N SER A 26 18.96 1.17 -6.06
CA SER A 26 18.78 2.50 -6.66
C SER A 26 19.10 2.52 -8.16
N CYS A 27 18.37 3.34 -8.93
CA CYS A 27 18.49 3.42 -10.40
C CYS A 27 19.95 3.63 -10.85
N ASN A 28 20.70 4.48 -10.14
CA ASN A 28 22.10 4.80 -10.45
C ASN A 28 23.06 3.60 -10.41
N SER A 29 22.67 2.50 -9.77
CA SER A 29 23.52 1.31 -9.64
C SER A 29 23.18 0.23 -10.66
N TYR A 30 22.09 0.36 -11.42
CA TYR A 30 21.75 -0.57 -12.48
C TYR A 30 22.59 -0.31 -13.74
N ARG A 31 23.20 -1.37 -14.28
CA ARG A 31 23.98 -1.30 -15.52
C ARG A 31 23.25 -2.06 -16.61
N PHE A 32 22.91 -1.35 -17.68
CA PHE A 32 22.33 -1.98 -18.86
C PHE A 32 23.39 -2.81 -19.59
N SER A 33 22.93 -3.88 -20.22
CA SER A 33 23.78 -4.67 -21.12
C SER A 33 24.16 -3.84 -22.36
N ASN A 34 25.22 -4.24 -23.07
CA ASN A 34 25.67 -3.59 -24.32
C ASN A 34 26.16 -2.13 -24.18
N ASN A 35 26.64 -1.71 -22.99
CA ASN A 35 27.17 -0.36 -22.74
C ASN A 35 26.18 0.79 -23.03
N ILE A 36 24.87 0.51 -22.97
CA ILE A 36 23.85 1.55 -23.07
C ILE A 36 23.90 2.39 -21.78
N ASN A 37 24.23 3.67 -21.93
CA ASN A 37 24.32 4.61 -20.82
C ASN A 37 23.21 5.66 -20.95
N TYR A 38 22.56 5.95 -19.82
CA TYR A 38 21.57 7.01 -19.70
C TYR A 38 22.11 8.14 -18.83
N ALA A 39 21.86 9.37 -19.23
CA ALA A 39 22.34 10.58 -18.59
C ALA A 39 21.53 10.90 -17.31
N ALA A 40 20.24 10.53 -17.30
CA ALA A 40 19.36 10.71 -16.16
C ALA A 40 18.65 9.39 -15.81
N CYS A 41 18.40 9.19 -14.51
CA CYS A 41 17.54 8.13 -14.02
C CYS A 41 16.77 8.58 -12.77
N GLU A 42 15.61 7.97 -12.56
CA GLU A 42 14.80 8.17 -11.35
C GLU A 42 14.13 6.86 -10.95
N ASP A 43 14.16 6.54 -9.66
CA ASP A 43 13.37 5.45 -9.08
C ASP A 43 11.92 5.91 -8.89
N LEU A 44 10.98 5.22 -9.51
CA LEU A 44 9.57 5.52 -9.36
C LEU A 44 9.07 5.02 -8.00
N SER A 45 8.17 5.79 -7.39
CA SER A 45 7.77 5.55 -6.00
C SER A 45 6.95 4.27 -5.78
N VAL A 46 6.50 3.60 -6.84
CA VAL A 46 5.62 2.43 -6.82
C VAL A 46 5.99 1.44 -7.92
N LEU A 47 5.47 0.21 -7.80
CA LEU A 47 5.70 -0.90 -8.72
C LEU A 47 7.16 -1.34 -8.86
N GLU A 48 8.07 -0.98 -7.94
CA GLU A 48 9.50 -1.36 -8.03
C GLU A 48 10.10 -1.08 -9.41
N SER A 49 9.76 0.10 -9.92
CA SER A 49 10.10 0.53 -11.28
C SER A 49 11.06 1.71 -11.26
N SER A 50 11.86 1.82 -12.31
CA SER A 50 12.83 2.90 -12.48
C SER A 50 12.82 3.34 -13.93
N LEU A 51 12.97 4.65 -14.16
CA LEU A 51 13.04 5.23 -15.48
C LEU A 51 14.44 5.77 -15.74
N HIS A 52 14.96 5.52 -16.93
CA HIS A 52 16.27 5.99 -17.39
C HIS A 52 16.10 6.65 -18.74
N TRP A 53 16.74 7.78 -18.98
CA TRP A 53 16.57 8.47 -20.25
C TRP A 53 17.76 9.34 -20.68
N ASN A 54 17.81 9.56 -22.01
CA ASN A 54 18.63 10.53 -22.69
C ASN A 54 17.71 11.45 -23.49
N TYR A 55 17.82 12.76 -23.29
CA TYR A 55 17.12 13.74 -24.11
C TYR A 55 18.08 14.37 -25.11
N HIS A 56 17.67 14.47 -26.37
CA HIS A 56 18.44 15.06 -27.46
C HIS A 56 17.82 16.41 -27.86
N PRO A 57 18.31 17.55 -27.35
CA PRO A 57 17.64 18.84 -27.54
C PRO A 57 17.57 19.32 -29.00
N ALA A 58 18.52 18.90 -29.84
CA ALA A 58 18.58 19.30 -31.24
C ALA A 58 17.46 18.67 -32.10
N SER A 59 17.02 17.46 -31.73
CA SER A 59 15.98 16.71 -32.46
C SER A 59 14.66 16.62 -31.69
N GLY A 60 14.65 16.90 -30.38
CA GLY A 60 13.48 16.71 -29.52
C GLY A 60 13.14 15.24 -29.27
N VAL A 61 14.09 14.33 -29.55
CA VAL A 61 13.96 12.89 -29.38
C VAL A 61 14.40 12.50 -27.97
N VAL A 62 13.70 11.52 -27.39
CA VAL A 62 14.07 10.91 -26.11
C VAL A 62 14.31 9.43 -26.32
N ASP A 63 15.44 8.95 -25.81
CA ASP A 63 15.67 7.53 -25.59
C ASP A 63 15.34 7.19 -24.13
N VAL A 64 14.50 6.19 -23.90
CA VAL A 64 14.03 5.78 -22.58
C VAL A 64 14.27 4.29 -22.39
N ALA A 65 14.68 3.93 -21.17
CA ALA A 65 14.51 2.58 -20.62
C ALA A 65 13.61 2.63 -19.38
N PHE A 66 12.42 2.04 -19.49
CA PHE A 66 11.58 1.75 -18.34
C PHE A 66 11.91 0.35 -17.82
N ASN A 67 12.41 0.27 -16.60
CA ASN A 67 12.80 -0.98 -15.96
C ASN A 67 11.84 -1.31 -14.81
N LYS A 68 11.18 -2.47 -14.91
CA LYS A 68 10.35 -3.05 -13.85
C LYS A 68 11.07 -4.25 -13.25
N ALA A 69 11.46 -4.15 -11.97
CA ALA A 69 12.04 -5.27 -11.24
C ALA A 69 10.97 -6.24 -10.72
N ASN A 70 11.36 -7.46 -10.39
CA ASN A 70 10.49 -8.50 -9.81
C ASN A 70 9.19 -8.69 -10.62
N ALA A 71 9.30 -8.68 -11.94
CA ALA A 71 8.19 -8.98 -12.82
C ALA A 71 7.81 -10.45 -12.71
N LYS A 72 6.50 -10.73 -12.69
CA LYS A 72 5.99 -12.09 -12.63
C LYS A 72 6.14 -12.80 -13.97
N ASP A 73 6.15 -14.13 -13.94
CA ASP A 73 5.99 -14.93 -15.15
C ASP A 73 4.58 -14.70 -15.72
N SER A 74 4.45 -14.77 -17.05
CA SER A 74 3.19 -14.46 -17.74
C SER A 74 2.61 -13.12 -17.30
N SER A 75 3.37 -12.03 -17.47
CA SER A 75 2.94 -10.69 -17.09
C SER A 75 3.23 -9.67 -18.18
N TRP A 76 2.49 -8.58 -18.13
CA TRP A 76 2.70 -7.42 -18.98
C TRP A 76 2.98 -6.19 -18.14
N VAL A 77 3.79 -5.30 -18.69
CA VAL A 77 4.08 -3.99 -18.12
C VAL A 77 3.88 -2.94 -19.19
N ALA A 78 3.33 -1.80 -18.82
CA ALA A 78 3.13 -0.68 -19.70
C ALA A 78 3.71 0.57 -19.05
N TRP A 79 4.49 1.33 -19.82
CA TRP A 79 4.85 2.70 -19.47
C TRP A 79 4.23 3.64 -20.50
N THR A 80 3.61 4.71 -20.03
CA THR A 80 2.71 5.52 -20.86
C THR A 80 3.04 7.00 -20.73
N ILE A 81 2.83 7.73 -21.81
CA ILE A 81 2.84 9.19 -21.85
C ILE A 81 1.42 9.67 -22.10
N ASN A 82 0.96 10.63 -21.30
CA ASN A 82 -0.32 11.26 -21.51
C ASN A 82 -0.15 12.73 -21.92
N PRO A 83 -0.32 13.05 -23.22
CA PRO A 83 -0.17 14.42 -23.71
C PRO A 83 -1.35 15.33 -23.39
N THR A 84 -2.52 14.78 -23.01
CA THR A 84 -3.77 15.55 -22.88
C THR A 84 -4.28 15.67 -21.45
N SER A 85 -4.06 14.66 -20.59
CA SER A 85 -4.56 14.62 -19.22
C SER A 85 -3.52 14.04 -18.23
N LYS A 86 -3.89 13.99 -16.95
CA LYS A 86 -3.08 13.38 -15.86
C LYS A 86 -3.55 11.97 -15.49
N GLY A 87 -4.64 11.49 -16.09
CA GLY A 87 -5.24 10.20 -15.78
C GLY A 87 -4.87 9.11 -16.78
N MET A 88 -5.52 7.94 -16.68
CA MET A 88 -5.31 6.85 -17.63
C MET A 88 -5.87 7.14 -19.03
N LEU A 89 -7.00 7.85 -19.11
CA LEU A 89 -7.63 8.17 -20.40
C LEU A 89 -6.77 9.13 -21.22
N GLY A 90 -6.55 8.77 -22.48
CA GLY A 90 -5.66 9.49 -23.40
C GLY A 90 -4.18 9.14 -23.24
N SER A 91 -3.85 8.17 -22.38
CA SER A 91 -2.48 7.68 -22.26
C SER A 91 -2.09 6.86 -23.49
N GLN A 92 -0.87 7.09 -23.93
CA GLN A 92 -0.24 6.43 -25.06
C GLN A 92 0.89 5.58 -24.53
N SER A 93 0.78 4.27 -24.77
CA SER A 93 1.45 3.25 -23.99
C SER A 93 2.50 2.53 -24.81
N PHE A 94 3.67 2.35 -24.23
CA PHE A 94 4.65 1.35 -24.62
C PHE A 94 4.43 0.12 -23.77
N VAL A 95 4.07 -0.99 -24.39
CA VAL A 95 3.69 -2.23 -23.71
C VAL A 95 4.76 -3.27 -23.96
N ALA A 96 5.12 -4.00 -22.91
CA ALA A 96 5.89 -5.23 -23.00
C ALA A 96 5.13 -6.38 -22.37
N VAL A 97 5.02 -7.49 -23.11
CA VAL A 97 4.31 -8.70 -22.69
C VAL A 97 5.33 -9.83 -22.62
N HIS A 98 5.52 -10.39 -21.43
CA HIS A 98 6.36 -11.55 -21.17
C HIS A 98 5.46 -12.78 -20.96
N LYS A 99 5.59 -13.79 -21.81
CA LYS A 99 4.79 -15.02 -21.77
C LYS A 99 5.53 -16.17 -21.08
N SER A 100 4.79 -17.18 -20.62
CA SER A 100 5.33 -18.39 -19.96
C SER A 100 6.36 -19.17 -20.80
N ASN A 101 6.29 -19.07 -22.12
CA ASN A 101 7.26 -19.66 -23.04
C ASN A 101 8.58 -18.86 -23.18
N ALA A 102 8.85 -17.93 -22.24
CA ALA A 102 9.98 -17.01 -22.23
C ALA A 102 10.06 -16.05 -23.44
N THR A 103 8.97 -15.90 -24.21
CA THR A 103 8.91 -14.89 -25.26
C THR A 103 8.54 -13.53 -24.68
N ILE A 104 9.16 -12.48 -25.23
CA ILE A 104 8.82 -11.10 -24.89
C ILE A 104 8.50 -10.33 -26.17
N LYS A 105 7.36 -9.63 -26.18
CA LYS A 105 6.93 -8.75 -27.27
C LYS A 105 6.78 -7.34 -26.76
N ALA A 106 7.30 -6.36 -27.50
CA ALA A 106 7.07 -4.95 -27.28
C ALA A 106 6.20 -4.37 -28.39
N TYR A 107 5.25 -3.52 -28.06
CA TYR A 107 4.41 -2.83 -29.03
C TYR A 107 3.78 -1.57 -28.41
N THR A 108 3.16 -0.74 -29.25
CA THR A 108 2.49 0.48 -28.80
C THR A 108 0.98 0.30 -28.72
N SER A 109 0.33 1.03 -27.83
CA SER A 109 -1.12 0.99 -27.68
C SER A 109 -1.66 2.33 -27.23
N ILE A 110 -2.88 2.68 -27.66
CA ILE A 110 -3.62 3.82 -27.15
C ILE A 110 -4.68 3.32 -26.18
N THR A 111 -4.67 3.86 -24.96
CA THR A 111 -5.63 3.46 -23.94
C THR A 111 -7.03 3.98 -24.29
N SER A 112 -7.96 3.05 -24.55
CA SER A 112 -9.39 3.31 -24.73
C SER A 112 -10.21 2.82 -23.53
N TYR A 113 -11.51 3.11 -23.49
CA TYR A 113 -12.42 2.63 -22.44
C TYR A 113 -12.48 1.10 -22.32
N ALA A 114 -12.11 0.36 -23.37
CA ALA A 114 -12.05 -1.09 -23.34
C ALA A 114 -10.81 -1.61 -22.58
N THR A 115 -9.76 -0.80 -22.41
CA THR A 115 -8.53 -1.09 -21.64
C THR A 115 -7.82 -2.42 -21.99
N MET A 116 -7.97 -2.92 -23.22
CA MET A 116 -7.40 -4.21 -23.63
C MET A 116 -5.97 -4.14 -24.17
N LEU A 117 -5.31 -2.96 -24.11
CA LEU A 117 -3.96 -2.72 -24.64
C LEU A 117 -3.78 -3.29 -26.05
N GLU A 118 -4.75 -3.04 -26.92
CA GLU A 118 -4.70 -3.47 -28.31
C GLU A 118 -3.56 -2.74 -29.05
N GLU A 119 -2.86 -3.45 -29.91
CA GLU A 119 -1.74 -2.91 -30.67
C GLU A 119 -2.22 -1.81 -31.62
N GLY A 120 -1.56 -0.64 -31.55
CA GLY A 120 -1.94 0.52 -32.35
C GLY A 120 -0.88 1.62 -32.31
N ASP A 121 -0.94 2.49 -33.31
CA ASP A 121 0.03 3.57 -33.48
C ASP A 121 -0.22 4.71 -32.49
N LEU A 122 0.87 5.30 -32.00
CA LEU A 122 0.82 6.49 -31.14
C LEU A 122 0.63 7.76 -31.99
N SER A 123 0.15 8.83 -31.36
CA SER A 123 -0.01 10.14 -32.00
C SER A 123 1.31 10.87 -32.26
N PHE A 124 2.43 10.29 -31.84
CA PHE A 124 3.79 10.81 -32.01
C PHE A 124 4.70 9.71 -32.54
N SER A 125 5.73 10.09 -33.29
CA SER A 125 6.63 9.13 -33.94
C SER A 125 7.45 8.34 -32.92
N VAL A 126 7.45 7.02 -33.09
CA VAL A 126 8.31 6.08 -32.38
C VAL A 126 9.36 5.55 -33.36
N TYR A 127 10.63 5.82 -33.07
CA TYR A 127 11.75 5.46 -33.93
C TYR A 127 12.26 4.05 -33.65
N SER A 128 12.22 3.63 -32.38
CA SER A 128 12.58 2.28 -31.99
C SER A 128 11.80 1.84 -30.77
N LEU A 129 11.39 0.57 -30.73
CA LEU A 129 10.77 -0.05 -29.58
C LEU A 129 11.26 -1.49 -29.47
N SER A 130 11.70 -1.87 -28.27
CA SER A 130 12.05 -3.26 -27.95
C SER A 130 11.82 -3.52 -26.47
N ALA A 131 11.78 -4.79 -26.09
CA ALA A 131 11.74 -5.17 -24.68
C ALA A 131 12.65 -6.36 -24.42
N SER A 132 13.12 -6.46 -23.18
CA SER A 132 13.94 -7.58 -22.72
C SER A 132 13.44 -8.08 -21.36
N TYR A 133 13.56 -9.38 -21.16
CA TYR A 133 13.35 -10.01 -19.87
C TYR A 133 14.66 -10.62 -19.39
N THR A 134 15.20 -10.18 -18.25
CA THR A 134 16.46 -10.70 -17.71
C THR A 134 16.47 -10.58 -16.20
N ASN A 135 16.85 -11.66 -15.50
CA ASN A 135 16.93 -11.70 -14.03
C ASN A 135 15.64 -11.23 -13.33
N GLY A 136 14.47 -11.66 -13.82
CA GLY A 136 13.18 -11.27 -13.24
C GLY A 136 12.80 -9.80 -13.49
N ARG A 137 13.42 -9.14 -14.47
CA ARG A 137 13.13 -7.75 -14.83
C ARG A 137 12.58 -7.67 -16.24
N ILE A 138 11.50 -6.90 -16.42
CA ILE A 138 11.06 -6.49 -17.76
C ILE A 138 11.56 -5.08 -18.00
N ILE A 139 12.25 -4.88 -19.13
CA ILE A 139 12.77 -3.57 -19.53
C ILE A 139 12.19 -3.23 -20.89
N ILE A 140 11.56 -2.06 -21.00
CA ILE A 140 11.08 -1.48 -22.25
C ILE A 140 12.10 -0.44 -22.70
N PHE A 141 12.63 -0.59 -23.90
CA PHE A 141 13.47 0.40 -24.56
C PHE A 141 12.67 1.09 -25.65
N ALA A 142 12.58 2.42 -25.59
CA ALA A 142 11.86 3.21 -26.59
C ALA A 142 12.69 4.43 -27.01
N SER A 143 12.64 4.78 -28.28
CA SER A 143 13.12 6.06 -28.81
C SER A 143 11.98 6.71 -29.55
N PHE A 144 11.60 7.93 -29.17
CA PHE A 144 10.40 8.58 -29.71
C PHE A 144 10.50 10.11 -29.67
N GLN A 145 9.68 10.75 -30.49
CA GLN A 145 9.55 12.21 -30.53
C GLN A 145 8.65 12.69 -29.39
N LEU A 146 9.08 13.70 -28.62
CA LEU A 146 8.22 14.28 -27.60
C LEU A 146 6.99 14.97 -28.23
N PRO A 147 5.77 14.64 -27.78
CA PRO A 147 4.57 15.27 -28.31
C PRO A 147 4.55 16.79 -28.06
N SER A 148 4.11 17.56 -29.06
CA SER A 148 3.96 19.02 -28.96
C SER A 148 5.22 19.79 -28.57
N ASN A 149 6.42 19.21 -28.72
CA ASN A 149 7.71 19.79 -28.29
C ASN A 149 7.74 20.24 -26.82
N LYS A 150 6.90 19.65 -25.97
CA LYS A 150 6.92 19.90 -24.53
C LYS A 150 7.95 18.97 -23.89
N THR A 151 8.75 19.50 -22.98
CA THR A 151 9.75 18.70 -22.24
C THR A 151 9.20 18.16 -20.92
N VAL A 152 8.06 18.68 -20.49
CA VAL A 152 7.32 18.24 -19.30
C VAL A 152 6.11 17.42 -19.75
N MET A 153 6.06 16.17 -19.33
CA MET A 153 5.04 15.19 -19.73
C MET A 153 4.43 14.49 -18.53
N ASN A 154 3.14 14.21 -18.59
CA ASN A 154 2.54 13.27 -17.66
C ASN A 154 2.88 11.86 -18.10
N HIS A 155 3.26 11.02 -17.14
CA HIS A 155 3.51 9.62 -17.38
C HIS A 155 2.76 8.77 -16.37
N ALA A 156 2.54 7.51 -16.75
CA ALA A 156 2.01 6.49 -15.85
C ALA A 156 2.63 5.14 -16.20
N SER A 157 2.65 4.24 -15.22
CA SER A 157 3.08 2.85 -15.42
C SER A 157 2.04 1.90 -14.87
N GLN A 158 1.79 0.80 -15.56
CA GLN A 158 0.87 -0.24 -15.11
C GLN A 158 1.49 -1.61 -15.32
N GLU A 159 1.05 -2.58 -14.52
CA GLU A 159 1.40 -3.98 -14.69
C GLU A 159 0.16 -4.87 -14.53
N GLY A 160 0.15 -6.00 -15.23
CA GLY A 160 -0.92 -6.98 -15.13
C GLY A 160 -0.44 -8.37 -15.55
N LEU A 161 -1.34 -9.35 -15.47
CA LEU A 161 -1.06 -10.74 -15.82
C LEU A 161 -1.50 -11.05 -17.25
N VAL A 162 -0.90 -12.08 -17.82
CA VAL A 162 -1.32 -12.71 -19.07
C VAL A 162 -2.03 -14.01 -18.69
N SER A 163 -3.24 -14.19 -19.20
CA SER A 163 -4.04 -15.40 -19.01
C SER A 163 -3.47 -16.58 -19.81
N ASP A 164 -3.90 -17.80 -19.48
CA ASP A 164 -3.43 -19.04 -20.14
C ASP A 164 -3.80 -19.10 -21.63
N ASP A 165 -4.83 -18.36 -22.05
CA ASP A 165 -5.26 -18.17 -23.44
C ASP A 165 -4.54 -17.02 -24.15
N ASP A 166 -3.40 -16.56 -23.60
CA ASP A 166 -2.59 -15.45 -24.11
C ASP A 166 -3.27 -14.07 -24.12
N THR A 167 -4.40 -13.92 -23.40
CA THR A 167 -5.09 -12.64 -23.28
C THR A 167 -4.53 -11.79 -22.15
N LEU A 168 -4.47 -10.47 -22.36
CA LEU A 168 -4.01 -9.52 -21.34
C LEU A 168 -5.11 -9.29 -20.32
N MET A 169 -4.83 -9.61 -19.07
CA MET A 169 -5.75 -9.33 -17.98
C MET A 169 -5.65 -7.85 -17.58
N PRO A 170 -6.77 -7.22 -17.16
CA PRO A 170 -6.75 -5.89 -16.60
C PRO A 170 -5.72 -5.78 -15.47
N HIS A 171 -5.03 -4.63 -15.38
CA HIS A 171 -4.14 -4.39 -14.26
C HIS A 171 -4.94 -4.36 -12.94
N SER A 172 -4.26 -4.68 -11.84
CA SER A 172 -4.91 -4.61 -10.53
C SER A 172 -5.30 -3.17 -10.17
N PHE A 173 -6.32 -3.00 -9.34
CA PHE A 173 -6.67 -1.69 -8.77
C PHE A 173 -5.89 -1.40 -7.47
N SER A 174 -4.75 -2.08 -7.26
CA SER A 174 -3.94 -1.88 -6.06
C SER A 174 -3.52 -0.42 -5.90
N SER A 175 -3.24 0.00 -4.67
CA SER A 175 -2.75 1.36 -4.42
C SER A 175 -1.49 1.68 -5.22
N SER A 176 -0.63 0.67 -5.47
CA SER A 176 0.57 0.85 -6.27
C SER A 176 0.27 1.16 -7.73
N ASN A 177 -0.71 0.48 -8.35
CA ASN A 177 -1.17 0.78 -9.71
C ASN A 177 -1.86 2.15 -9.81
N LEU A 178 -2.71 2.49 -8.83
CA LEU A 178 -3.42 3.79 -8.82
C LEU A 178 -2.49 4.98 -8.59
N GLN A 179 -1.41 4.81 -7.83
CA GLN A 179 -0.41 5.85 -7.56
C GLN A 179 0.73 5.89 -8.58
N SER A 180 0.73 4.99 -9.57
CA SER A 180 1.79 4.85 -10.57
C SER A 180 1.62 5.84 -11.71
N HIS A 181 1.61 7.13 -11.36
CA HIS A 181 1.55 8.24 -12.30
C HIS A 181 2.28 9.46 -11.73
N GLY A 182 2.74 10.33 -12.63
CA GLY A 182 3.54 11.50 -12.27
C GLY A 182 3.77 12.42 -13.46
N THR A 183 4.61 13.42 -13.24
CA THR A 183 5.06 14.34 -14.28
C THR A 183 6.57 14.26 -14.38
N ILE A 184 7.08 13.95 -15.57
CA ILE A 184 8.50 13.92 -15.87
C ILE A 184 8.91 15.17 -16.64
N ASP A 185 10.05 15.74 -16.28
CA ASP A 185 10.75 16.74 -17.07
C ASP A 185 12.03 16.14 -17.65
N PHE A 186 12.03 15.95 -18.97
CA PHE A 186 13.12 15.32 -19.70
C PHE A 186 14.40 16.17 -19.74
N ILE A 187 14.34 17.48 -19.46
CA ILE A 187 15.53 18.34 -19.35
C ILE A 187 16.10 18.28 -17.92
N SER A 188 15.28 18.52 -16.90
CA SER A 188 15.79 18.68 -15.53
C SER A 188 16.17 17.38 -14.84
N GLY A 189 15.84 16.23 -15.44
CA GLY A 189 16.21 14.93 -14.87
C GLY A 189 15.26 14.47 -13.75
N LYS A 190 14.09 15.13 -13.57
CA LYS A 190 13.24 14.94 -12.39
C LYS A 190 11.84 14.41 -12.71
N VAL A 191 11.34 13.56 -11.83
CA VAL A 191 9.95 13.09 -11.82
C VAL A 191 9.24 13.63 -10.57
N SER A 192 8.12 14.32 -10.77
CA SER A 192 7.32 14.92 -9.70
C SER A 192 5.96 14.21 -9.56
N LYS A 193 5.48 14.06 -8.32
CA LYS A 193 4.11 13.60 -8.04
C LYS A 193 3.10 14.71 -8.34
N PRO A 194 1.83 14.39 -8.69
CA PRO A 194 0.83 15.41 -8.90
C PRO A 194 0.26 15.88 -7.55
N ASN A 195 0.96 16.81 -6.91
CA ASN A 195 0.45 17.93 -6.11
C ASN A 195 1.63 18.65 -5.45
N GLY A 196 2.03 19.77 -6.04
CA GLY A 196 3.13 20.59 -5.56
C GLY A 196 3.49 21.58 -6.64
N ASP A 197 3.00 22.79 -6.46
CA ASP A 197 3.37 23.99 -7.21
C ASP A 197 4.89 24.04 -7.44
N VAL A 198 5.30 24.50 -8.63
CA VAL A 198 6.70 24.65 -8.99
C VAL A 198 7.26 25.80 -8.17
N ASN A 199 7.82 25.48 -7.01
CA ASN A 199 8.70 26.40 -6.30
C ASN A 199 9.96 25.68 -5.84
N SER A 200 11.06 26.12 -6.46
CA SER A 200 12.43 25.80 -6.13
C SER A 200 12.72 26.08 -4.66
N ARG A 201 12.79 25.03 -3.85
CA ARG A 201 13.68 24.90 -2.68
C ARG A 201 13.75 23.43 -2.29
N ALA A 202 14.69 22.73 -2.92
CA ALA A 202 15.20 21.49 -2.38
C ALA A 202 15.76 21.77 -0.97
N THR A 203 15.26 21.07 0.03
CA THR A 203 16.03 20.26 1.00
C THR A 203 15.06 19.85 2.11
N LEU A 204 14.54 18.63 2.07
CA LEU A 204 14.46 17.76 3.25
C LEU A 204 13.92 16.38 2.87
N GLY A 205 14.74 15.36 3.14
CA GLY A 205 14.29 14.13 3.79
C GLY A 205 13.45 13.16 2.97
N ASN A 206 14.12 12.10 2.51
CA ASN A 206 13.53 10.79 2.27
C ASN A 206 12.49 10.45 3.35
N VAL A 207 11.22 10.39 2.97
CA VAL A 207 10.19 9.68 3.74
C VAL A 207 9.67 8.56 2.86
N ARG A 208 10.37 7.42 2.96
CA ARG A 208 9.88 6.12 2.51
C ARG A 208 8.76 5.71 3.46
N ASN A 209 7.52 5.83 3.02
CA ASN A 209 6.38 5.31 3.78
C ASN A 209 5.26 4.89 2.83
N ASN A 210 5.16 3.59 2.56
CA ASN A 210 3.95 2.98 2.03
C ASN A 210 3.87 1.50 2.46
N LEU A 211 4.12 1.25 3.74
CA LEU A 211 3.48 0.15 4.44
C LEU A 211 2.15 0.72 4.93
N ASN A 212 1.01 0.29 4.37
CA ASN A 212 -0.30 0.74 4.81
C ASN A 212 -0.57 0.20 6.25
N PRO A 213 -0.45 0.99 7.33
CA PRO A 213 -0.53 0.50 8.71
C PRO A 213 -1.98 0.26 9.18
N HIS A 214 -2.96 0.43 8.29
CA HIS A 214 -4.36 0.67 8.62
C HIS A 214 -5.05 -0.51 9.34
N GLY A 215 -4.57 -1.76 9.16
CA GLY A 215 -5.22 -2.96 9.71
C GLY A 215 -4.63 -3.54 10.99
N ILE A 216 -3.44 -3.08 11.44
CA ILE A 216 -2.68 -3.72 12.53
C ILE A 216 -2.74 -2.91 13.83
N MET A 217 -2.90 -1.58 13.74
CA MET A 217 -2.92 -0.67 14.89
C MET A 217 -4.10 -0.96 15.86
N MET A 218 -5.25 -1.38 15.32
CA MET A 218 -6.46 -1.63 16.09
C MET A 218 -6.36 -2.90 16.95
N PRO A 219 -5.89 -4.06 16.44
CA PRO A 219 -5.53 -5.21 17.27
C PRO A 219 -4.50 -4.89 18.36
N ILE A 220 -3.47 -4.10 18.06
CA ILE A 220 -2.45 -3.69 19.05
C ILE A 220 -3.06 -2.88 20.19
N GLY A 221 -3.92 -1.91 19.88
CA GLY A 221 -4.60 -1.12 20.90
C GLY A 221 -5.49 -1.95 21.83
N VAL A 222 -6.14 -3.01 21.33
CA VAL A 222 -6.93 -3.95 22.14
C VAL A 222 -6.05 -4.77 23.07
N MET A 223 -4.90 -5.26 22.58
CA MET A 223 -3.95 -6.03 23.40
C MET A 223 -3.37 -5.19 24.54
N VAL A 224 -2.97 -3.95 24.27
CA VAL A 224 -2.49 -2.99 25.28
C VAL A 224 -3.54 -2.78 26.37
N GLY A 225 -4.81 -2.55 26.02
CA GLY A 225 -5.87 -2.28 27.00
C GLY A 225 -6.28 -3.50 27.84
N ARG A 226 -6.11 -4.72 27.32
CA ARG A 226 -6.51 -5.96 28.02
C ARG A 226 -5.40 -6.53 28.89
N TYR A 227 -4.17 -6.62 28.37
CA TYR A 227 -3.08 -7.33 29.04
C TYR A 227 -2.22 -6.42 29.92
N LEU A 228 -1.90 -5.20 29.47
CA LEU A 228 -1.15 -4.25 30.32
C LEU A 228 -1.97 -3.72 31.50
N LYS A 229 -3.31 -3.84 31.44
CA LYS A 229 -4.19 -3.55 32.57
C LYS A 229 -4.05 -4.56 33.72
N VAL A 230 -3.60 -5.79 33.43
CA VAL A 230 -3.52 -6.85 34.45
C VAL A 230 -2.18 -6.85 35.17
N PHE A 231 -1.08 -6.53 34.51
CA PHE A 231 0.26 -6.48 35.12
C PHE A 231 0.51 -5.21 35.95
N ASP A 232 -0.49 -4.74 36.69
CA ASP A 232 -0.57 -3.41 37.29
C ASP A 232 0.32 -3.26 38.55
N GLY A 233 1.63 -3.41 38.36
CA GLY A 233 2.67 -2.89 39.25
C GLY A 233 3.18 -1.49 38.85
N LEU A 234 2.52 -0.79 37.91
CA LEU A 234 3.01 0.45 37.27
C LEU A 234 1.96 1.58 37.10
N GLY A 235 0.76 1.49 37.71
CA GLY A 235 -0.22 2.58 37.77
C GLY A 235 -0.89 2.95 36.42
N ASP A 236 -1.29 4.21 36.25
CA ASP A 236 -2.12 4.70 35.11
C ASP A 236 -1.47 4.61 33.70
N THR A 237 -0.28 4.00 33.58
CA THR A 237 0.52 3.93 32.35
C THR A 237 -0.22 3.24 31.19
N TRP A 238 -1.02 2.20 31.46
CA TRP A 238 -1.79 1.51 30.42
C TRP A 238 -2.81 2.46 29.75
N PHE A 239 -3.41 3.37 30.52
CA PHE A 239 -4.41 4.32 30.04
C PHE A 239 -3.76 5.39 29.16
N HIS A 240 -2.59 5.88 29.57
CA HIS A 240 -1.79 6.85 28.81
C HIS A 240 -1.25 6.29 27.49
N LEU A 241 -1.04 4.97 27.38
CA LEU A 241 -0.59 4.33 26.14
C LEU A 241 -1.77 3.94 25.23
N HIS A 242 -2.85 3.39 25.79
CA HIS A 242 -4.01 2.93 25.04
C HIS A 242 -4.74 4.07 24.32
N ARG A 243 -4.96 5.19 25.02
CA ARG A 243 -5.74 6.33 24.52
C ARG A 243 -5.16 6.96 23.24
N PRO A 244 -3.88 7.38 23.18
CA PRO A 244 -3.32 7.96 21.96
C PRO A 244 -3.22 6.95 20.82
N CYS A 245 -2.93 5.68 21.11
CA CYS A 245 -2.87 4.62 20.10
C CYS A 245 -4.23 4.43 19.41
N GLN A 246 -5.33 4.39 20.18
CA GLN A 246 -6.68 4.26 19.63
C GLN A 246 -7.12 5.52 18.88
N SER A 247 -6.79 6.71 19.39
CA SER A 247 -7.09 7.96 18.68
C SER A 247 -6.38 8.04 17.32
N LEU A 248 -5.09 7.67 17.26
CA LEU A 248 -4.34 7.65 16.00
C LEU A 248 -4.91 6.63 15.01
N ALA A 249 -5.25 5.43 15.48
CA ALA A 249 -5.90 4.42 14.65
C ALA A 249 -7.21 4.92 14.04
N PHE A 250 -8.02 5.64 14.82
CA PHE A 250 -9.28 6.23 14.34
C PHE A 250 -9.07 7.32 13.29
N PHE A 251 -8.10 8.22 13.47
CA PHE A 251 -7.76 9.23 12.45
C PHE A 251 -7.31 8.60 11.14
N ILE A 252 -6.44 7.59 11.21
CA ILE A 252 -5.98 6.82 10.05
C ILE A 252 -7.17 6.15 9.34
N ALA A 253 -8.13 5.60 10.10
CA ALA A 253 -9.34 5.01 9.54
C ALA A 253 -10.25 6.03 8.82
N ILE A 254 -10.40 7.25 9.35
CA ILE A 254 -11.17 8.33 8.70
C ILE A 254 -10.56 8.68 7.34
N VAL A 255 -9.23 8.88 7.29
CA VAL A 255 -8.53 9.21 6.06
C VAL A 255 -8.69 8.09 5.03
N GLY A 256 -8.45 6.83 5.42
CA GLY A 256 -8.62 5.68 4.54
C GLY A 256 -10.05 5.51 4.02
N PHE A 257 -11.06 5.73 4.86
CA PHE A 257 -12.47 5.69 4.47
C PHE A 257 -12.84 6.81 3.49
N GLY A 258 -12.37 8.04 3.73
CA GLY A 258 -12.55 9.17 2.82
C GLY A 258 -11.93 8.93 1.45
N SER A 259 -10.70 8.40 1.41
CA SER A 259 -10.04 7.99 0.17
C SER A 259 -10.82 6.89 -0.57
N GLY A 260 -11.36 5.89 0.14
CA GLY A 260 -12.18 4.84 -0.45
C GLY A 260 -13.48 5.36 -1.09
N LEU A 261 -14.17 6.30 -0.43
CA LEU A 261 -15.36 6.95 -0.98
C LEU A 261 -15.02 7.81 -2.21
N TYR A 262 -13.92 8.55 -2.16
CA TYR A 262 -13.44 9.37 -3.28
C TYR A 262 -13.14 8.53 -4.51
N ILE A 263 -12.36 7.46 -4.36
CA ILE A 263 -12.03 6.53 -5.45
C ILE A 263 -13.32 5.91 -6.02
N GLY A 264 -14.23 5.50 -5.14
CA GLY A 264 -15.49 4.90 -5.53
C GLY A 264 -16.43 5.83 -6.29
N ASN A 265 -16.35 7.15 -6.09
CA ASN A 265 -17.18 8.15 -6.75
C ASN A 265 -16.57 8.66 -8.06
N HIS A 266 -15.24 8.74 -8.16
CA HIS A 266 -14.56 9.25 -9.35
C HIS A 266 -14.22 8.19 -10.39
N TYR A 267 -13.93 6.95 -9.97
CA TYR A 267 -13.51 5.88 -10.88
C TYR A 267 -14.61 4.84 -11.13
N GLY A 268 -15.83 5.06 -10.63
CA GLY A 268 -16.99 4.20 -10.91
C GLY A 268 -16.93 2.77 -10.33
N VAL A 269 -16.00 2.49 -9.41
CA VAL A 269 -15.82 1.14 -8.83
C VAL A 269 -16.78 0.94 -7.65
N HIS A 270 -18.01 0.50 -7.93
CA HIS A 270 -19.07 0.32 -6.94
C HIS A 270 -19.19 -1.14 -6.46
N HIS A 271 -18.57 -1.46 -5.33
CA HIS A 271 -18.86 -2.71 -4.59
C HIS A 271 -19.74 -2.41 -3.36
N ALA A 272 -21.05 -2.50 -3.55
CA ALA A 272 -22.06 -2.22 -2.51
C ALA A 272 -21.80 -2.92 -1.16
N PRO A 273 -21.54 -4.25 -1.08
CA PRO A 273 -21.36 -4.92 0.21
C PRO A 273 -20.11 -4.45 0.95
N LEU A 274 -18.99 -4.21 0.26
CA LEU A 274 -17.76 -3.72 0.90
C LEU A 274 -17.94 -2.30 1.44
N ARG A 275 -18.63 -1.43 0.69
CA ARG A 275 -18.93 -0.07 1.13
C ARG A 275 -19.86 -0.04 2.35
N CYS A 276 -20.90 -0.87 2.37
CA CYS A 276 -21.78 -0.99 3.53
C CYS A 276 -21.00 -1.43 4.78
N VAL A 277 -20.16 -2.45 4.66
CA VAL A 277 -19.30 -2.92 5.76
C VAL A 277 -18.33 -1.81 6.22
N GLY A 278 -17.71 -1.08 5.30
CA GLY A 278 -16.85 0.07 5.63
C GLY A 278 -17.58 1.19 6.38
N ILE A 279 -18.81 1.51 5.99
CA ILE A 279 -19.67 2.48 6.69
C ILE A 279 -20.03 1.96 8.09
N THR A 280 -20.44 0.70 8.20
CA THR A 280 -20.75 0.07 9.48
C THR A 280 -19.55 0.10 10.43
N LEU A 281 -18.34 -0.17 9.93
CA LEU A 281 -17.10 -0.07 10.72
C LEU A 281 -16.86 1.35 11.25
N MET A 282 -17.09 2.38 10.43
CA MET A 282 -16.94 3.77 10.84
C MET A 282 -17.95 4.15 11.95
N CYS A 283 -19.21 3.68 11.81
CA CYS A 283 -20.24 3.87 12.82
C CYS A 283 -19.89 3.16 14.14
N LEU A 284 -19.43 1.91 14.09
CA LEU A 284 -19.05 1.14 15.28
C LEU A 284 -17.83 1.74 16.00
N ALA A 285 -16.83 2.21 15.25
CA ALA A 285 -15.66 2.89 15.82
C ALA A 285 -16.04 4.22 16.50
N SER A 286 -16.93 5.00 15.87
CA SER A 286 -17.45 6.22 16.46
C SER A 286 -18.27 5.92 17.73
N ALA A 287 -19.08 4.86 17.69
CA ALA A 287 -19.84 4.39 18.85
C ALA A 287 -18.93 3.94 20.01
N GLN A 288 -17.78 3.29 19.73
CA GLN A 288 -16.79 2.92 20.75
C GLN A 288 -16.21 4.13 21.50
N ILE A 289 -15.91 5.22 20.78
CA ILE A 289 -15.41 6.46 21.38
C ILE A 289 -16.51 7.09 22.25
N CYS A 290 -17.74 7.19 21.72
CA CYS A 290 -18.89 7.69 22.46
C CYS A 290 -19.14 6.88 23.74
N VAL A 291 -19.24 5.56 23.65
CA VAL A 291 -19.41 4.64 24.79
C VAL A 291 -18.32 4.87 25.86
N SER A 292 -17.09 5.12 25.44
CA SER A 292 -15.96 5.36 26.36
C SER A 292 -16.06 6.70 27.08
N VAL A 293 -16.50 7.75 26.38
CA VAL A 293 -16.71 9.08 26.97
C VAL A 293 -17.91 9.07 27.92
N PHE A 294 -19.06 8.53 27.49
CA PHE A 294 -20.29 8.51 28.29
C PHE A 294 -20.19 7.59 29.52
N SER A 295 -19.49 6.47 29.41
CA SER A 295 -19.21 5.60 30.55
C SER A 295 -18.34 6.25 31.62
N GLY A 296 -17.53 7.26 31.27
CA GLY A 296 -16.71 8.00 32.23
C GLY A 296 -17.52 9.03 33.04
N LEU A 297 -18.70 9.44 32.54
CA LEU A 297 -19.56 10.44 33.17
C LEU A 297 -20.51 9.84 34.21
N ASN A 298 -20.94 8.58 34.03
CA ASN A 298 -21.87 7.90 34.93
C ASN A 298 -21.14 7.01 35.95
N LYS A 299 -21.22 7.39 37.24
CA LYS A 299 -20.59 6.65 38.36
C LYS A 299 -21.47 5.53 38.95
N ASP A 300 -22.70 5.36 38.45
CA ASP A 300 -23.64 4.36 38.94
C ASP A 300 -23.27 2.93 38.52
N HIS A 301 -23.27 1.99 39.49
CA HIS A 301 -22.81 0.62 39.26
C HIS A 301 -23.61 -0.14 38.18
N LYS A 302 -24.94 0.10 38.07
CA LYS A 302 -25.81 -0.58 37.09
C LYS A 302 -25.46 -0.20 35.65
N TYR A 303 -25.19 1.08 35.41
CA TYR A 303 -24.84 1.58 34.08
C TYR A 303 -23.41 1.18 33.69
N LYS A 304 -22.48 1.11 34.65
CA LYS A 304 -21.09 0.66 34.40
C LYS A 304 -21.03 -0.75 33.81
N THR A 305 -21.82 -1.69 34.32
CA THR A 305 -21.90 -3.05 33.78
C THR A 305 -22.46 -3.08 32.36
N PHE A 306 -23.55 -2.35 32.11
CA PHE A 306 -24.14 -2.23 30.77
C PHE A 306 -23.15 -1.68 29.73
N TRP A 307 -22.46 -0.59 30.06
CA TRP A 307 -21.46 0.01 29.16
C TRP A 307 -20.26 -0.92 28.89
N ASN A 308 -19.86 -1.73 29.88
CA ASN A 308 -18.79 -2.71 29.69
C ASN A 308 -19.20 -3.83 28.74
N ILE A 309 -20.41 -4.40 28.89
CA ILE A 309 -20.92 -5.44 27.98
C ILE A 309 -21.01 -4.89 26.55
N LEU A 310 -21.58 -3.68 26.40
CA LEU A 310 -21.71 -3.04 25.10
C LEU A 310 -20.33 -2.80 24.46
N ARG A 311 -19.33 -2.36 25.24
CA ARG A 311 -17.96 -2.17 24.76
C ARG A 311 -17.32 -3.46 24.26
N TYR A 312 -17.56 -4.59 24.94
CA TYR A 312 -17.07 -5.89 24.48
C TYR A 312 -17.73 -6.32 23.16
N ILE A 313 -19.06 -6.28 23.08
CA ILE A 313 -19.80 -6.70 21.88
C ILE A 313 -19.38 -5.85 20.66
N VAL A 314 -19.37 -4.52 20.81
CA VAL A 314 -18.95 -3.61 19.74
C VAL A 314 -17.46 -3.85 19.40
N GLY A 315 -16.61 -4.02 20.40
CA GLY A 315 -15.21 -4.46 20.29
C GLY A 315 -14.97 -5.60 19.31
N TYR A 316 -15.51 -6.77 19.66
CA TYR A 316 -15.30 -7.99 18.89
C TYR A 316 -15.96 -7.96 17.52
N THR A 317 -17.14 -7.33 17.42
CA THR A 317 -17.83 -7.16 16.13
C THR A 317 -16.98 -6.32 15.17
N THR A 318 -16.39 -5.23 15.64
CA THR A 318 -15.51 -4.39 14.83
C THR A 318 -14.29 -5.17 14.34
N ILE A 319 -13.64 -5.96 15.20
CA ILE A 319 -12.48 -6.78 14.80
C ILE A 319 -12.85 -7.77 13.69
N ALA A 320 -13.96 -8.50 13.85
CA ALA A 320 -14.41 -9.49 12.86
C ALA A 320 -14.74 -8.83 11.51
N LEU A 321 -15.46 -7.71 11.54
CA LEU A 321 -15.80 -6.95 10.33
C LEU A 321 -14.57 -6.34 9.67
N THR A 322 -13.57 -5.89 10.42
CA THR A 322 -12.32 -5.36 9.86
C THR A 322 -11.53 -6.45 9.14
N ILE A 323 -11.40 -7.65 9.71
CA ILE A 323 -10.72 -8.78 9.06
C ILE A 323 -11.42 -9.15 7.76
N TRP A 324 -12.75 -9.28 7.79
CA TRP A 324 -13.55 -9.54 6.59
C TRP A 324 -13.36 -8.46 5.53
N ASN A 325 -13.41 -7.18 5.93
CA ASN A 325 -13.27 -6.04 5.05
C ASN A 325 -11.89 -6.01 4.36
N VAL A 326 -10.82 -6.31 5.08
CA VAL A 326 -9.46 -6.38 4.51
C VAL A 326 -9.32 -7.56 3.54
N LEU A 327 -9.78 -8.76 3.93
CA LEU A 327 -9.71 -9.94 3.06
C LEU A 327 -10.53 -9.78 1.78
N LYS A 328 -11.76 -9.24 1.89
CA LYS A 328 -12.60 -8.94 0.73
C LYS A 328 -12.01 -7.82 -0.12
N GLY A 329 -11.36 -6.85 0.51
CA GLY A 329 -10.59 -5.81 -0.18
C GLY A 329 -9.46 -6.40 -1.03
N PHE A 330 -8.68 -7.35 -0.51
CA PHE A 330 -7.65 -8.04 -1.29
C PHE A 330 -8.21 -8.84 -2.46
N GLU A 331 -9.37 -9.47 -2.28
CA GLU A 331 -10.04 -10.21 -3.35
C GLU A 331 -10.53 -9.27 -4.47
N ILE A 332 -11.13 -8.13 -4.13
CA ILE A 332 -11.60 -7.13 -5.11
C ILE A 332 -10.43 -6.48 -5.86
N LEU A 333 -9.33 -6.22 -5.14
CA LEU A 333 -8.12 -5.62 -5.70
C LEU A 333 -7.24 -6.65 -6.44
N ASN A 334 -7.65 -7.92 -6.49
CA ASN A 334 -6.91 -9.05 -7.07
C ASN A 334 -5.41 -9.05 -6.65
N VAL A 335 -5.17 -8.83 -5.36
CA VAL A 335 -3.81 -8.77 -4.81
C VAL A 335 -3.24 -10.18 -4.71
N ASP A 336 -1.93 -10.32 -4.96
CA ASP A 336 -1.25 -11.61 -4.90
C ASP A 336 -1.52 -12.41 -3.63
N ASN A 337 -1.61 -13.73 -3.80
CA ASN A 337 -1.80 -14.67 -2.70
C ASN A 337 -0.76 -14.54 -1.59
N VAL A 338 0.45 -14.05 -1.90
CA VAL A 338 1.50 -13.77 -0.92
C VAL A 338 1.03 -12.76 0.12
N TRP A 339 0.41 -11.65 -0.29
CA TRP A 339 -0.08 -10.62 0.65
C TRP A 339 -1.26 -11.11 1.48
N LYS A 340 -2.18 -11.86 0.85
CA LYS A 340 -3.33 -12.46 1.56
C LYS A 340 -2.86 -13.47 2.62
N ASN A 341 -1.92 -14.34 2.26
CA ASN A 341 -1.34 -15.33 3.18
C ASN A 341 -0.50 -14.67 4.27
N SER A 342 0.23 -13.60 3.95
CA SER A 342 1.02 -12.83 4.93
C SER A 342 0.12 -12.14 5.95
N TYR A 343 -0.96 -11.48 5.49
CA TYR A 343 -1.95 -10.88 6.37
C TYR A 343 -2.63 -11.93 7.26
N LEU A 344 -3.02 -13.08 6.69
CA LEU A 344 -3.60 -14.18 7.46
C LEU A 344 -2.61 -14.72 8.51
N GLY A 345 -1.34 -14.89 8.14
CA GLY A 345 -0.27 -15.28 9.05
C GLY A 345 -0.09 -14.28 10.20
N ILE A 346 -0.13 -12.98 9.93
CA ILE A 346 -0.08 -11.93 10.95
C ILE A 346 -1.27 -12.06 11.92
N ILE A 347 -2.50 -12.20 11.41
CA ILE A 347 -3.68 -12.35 12.25
C ILE A 347 -3.62 -13.62 13.12
N ILE A 348 -3.18 -14.75 12.56
CA ILE A 348 -2.99 -16.00 13.31
C ILE A 348 -1.93 -15.83 14.39
N SER A 349 -0.80 -15.18 14.08
CA SER A 349 0.26 -14.92 15.05
C SER A 349 -0.21 -14.02 16.20
N LEU A 350 -0.99 -12.97 15.89
CA LEU A 350 -1.61 -12.11 16.90
C LEU A 350 -2.60 -12.90 17.77
N GLY A 351 -3.40 -13.78 17.17
CA GLY A 351 -4.30 -14.68 17.89
C GLY A 351 -3.54 -15.63 18.85
N ALA A 352 -2.43 -16.20 18.40
CA ALA A 352 -1.58 -17.04 19.23
C ALA A 352 -0.97 -16.25 20.41
N ILE A 353 -0.48 -15.03 20.16
CA ILE A 353 0.03 -14.13 21.20
C ILE A 353 -1.06 -13.82 22.23
N ILE A 354 -2.29 -13.56 21.80
CA ILE A 354 -3.44 -13.33 22.69
C ILE A 354 -3.67 -14.54 23.59
N VAL A 355 -3.66 -15.77 23.05
CA VAL A 355 -3.83 -16.98 23.86
C VAL A 355 -2.72 -17.12 24.90
N VAL A 356 -1.47 -16.88 24.51
CA VAL A 356 -0.32 -16.93 25.43
C VAL A 356 -0.44 -15.88 26.53
N LEU A 357 -0.76 -14.63 26.17
CA LEU A 357 -0.95 -13.55 27.14
C LEU A 357 -2.11 -13.84 28.08
N GLU A 358 -3.20 -14.43 27.59
CA GLU A 358 -4.31 -14.90 28.42
C GLU A 358 -3.81 -15.92 29.45
N VAL A 359 -3.12 -16.99 29.03
CA VAL A 359 -2.59 -18.00 29.97
C VAL A 359 -1.68 -17.36 31.03
N ILE A 360 -0.77 -16.46 30.63
CA ILE A 360 0.13 -15.76 31.58
C ILE A 360 -0.68 -14.92 32.57
N THR A 361 -1.70 -14.20 32.09
CA THR A 361 -2.60 -13.41 32.93
C THR A 361 -3.36 -14.27 33.94
N TRP A 362 -3.87 -15.43 33.54
CA TRP A 362 -4.56 -16.35 34.45
C TRP A 362 -3.62 -16.91 35.52
N ILE A 363 -2.40 -17.31 35.14
CA ILE A 363 -1.37 -17.76 36.09
C ILE A 363 -1.08 -16.67 37.12
N TRP A 364 -0.93 -15.42 36.67
CA TRP A 364 -0.64 -14.30 37.56
C TRP A 364 -1.77 -14.02 38.57
N ILE A 365 -3.02 -14.03 38.13
CA ILE A 365 -4.19 -13.85 39.02
C ILE A 365 -4.24 -14.95 40.08
N CYS A 366 -4.01 -16.21 39.69
CA CYS A 366 -3.99 -17.33 40.64
C CYS A 366 -2.85 -17.23 41.67
N ASP A 367 -1.66 -16.77 41.24
CA ASP A 367 -0.51 -16.59 42.14
C ASP A 367 -0.80 -15.47 43.17
N GLU A 368 -1.39 -14.36 42.74
CA GLU A 368 -1.73 -13.24 43.62
C GLU A 368 -2.79 -13.63 44.67
N GLU A 369 -3.85 -14.35 44.28
CA GLU A 369 -4.85 -14.89 45.22
C GLU A 369 -4.22 -15.77 46.30
N THR A 370 -3.24 -16.60 45.93
CA THR A 370 -2.54 -17.46 46.91
C THR A 370 -1.64 -16.70 47.89
N THR A 371 -1.13 -15.52 47.50
CA THR A 371 -0.30 -14.68 48.37
C THR A 371 -1.10 -13.78 49.31
N THR A 372 -2.37 -13.50 49.01
CA THR A 372 -3.26 -12.72 49.87
C THR A 372 -3.95 -13.53 50.97
N ASP A 373 -4.04 -14.86 50.80
CA ASP A 373 -4.64 -15.79 51.76
C ASP A 373 -3.64 -16.37 52.78
N SER A 374 -2.35 -16.00 52.69
CA SER A 374 -1.27 -16.36 53.63
C SER A 374 -0.89 -15.18 54.52
#